data_AF-A0A526UWT9-F1
#
_entry.id   AF-A0A526UWT9-F1
#
_cell.length_a   1.000
_cell.length_b   1.000
_cell.length_c   1.000
_cell.angle_alpha   90.00
_cell.angle_beta   90.00
_cell.angle_gamma   90.00
#
_symmetry.space_group_name_H-M   'P 1'
#
loop_
_entity.id
_entity.type
_entity.pdbx_description
1 polymer ?
#
loop_
_entity_poly.entity_id
_entity_poly.type
_entity_poly.pdbx_seq_one_letter_code
_entity_poly.pdbx_strand_id
1 'polypeptide(L)' 'MHYRSISDMNDAIVRGLHRLPRDIDLVVGVPRSGVLAATLVSLAANIPMTDLDSFLEGRIYTSGVTKRRAALDRKVSEM' A
#
# COMPACT_ATOMS: atom_id res chain seq x y z
N MET A 1 -17.74 -9.56 22.75
CA MET A 1 -16.96 -8.59 21.94
C MET A 1 -15.84 -9.36 21.26
N HIS A 2 -15.75 -9.34 19.93
CA HIS A 2 -14.68 -10.05 19.21
C HIS A 2 -13.52 -9.08 18.93
N TYR A 3 -12.58 -9.01 19.87
CA TYR A 3 -11.36 -8.24 19.66
C TYR A 3 -10.52 -8.88 18.54
N ARG A 4 -10.02 -8.04 17.64
CA ARG A 4 -9.07 -8.41 16.59
C ARG A 4 -7.83 -7.57 16.78
N SER A 5 -6.69 -8.23 16.86
CA SER A 5 -5.39 -7.57 16.96
C SER A 5 -4.92 -7.05 15.61
N ILE A 6 -3.85 -6.25 15.62
CA ILE A 6 -3.15 -5.85 14.39
C ILE A 6 -2.55 -7.08 13.69
N SER A 7 -2.13 -8.10 14.45
CA SER A 7 -1.66 -9.36 13.87
C SER A 7 -2.77 -10.06 13.10
N ASP A 8 -3.99 -10.11 13.63
CA ASP A 8 -5.15 -10.69 12.93
C ASP A 8 -5.47 -9.95 11.63
N MET A 9 -5.28 -8.63 11.61
CA MET A 9 -5.43 -7.79 10.42
C MET A 9 -4.35 -8.10 9.39
N ASN A 10 -3.08 -8.14 9.79
CA ASN A 10 -1.96 -8.49 8.91
C ASN A 10 -2.16 -9.87 8.28
N ASP A 11 -2.56 -10.83 9.09
CA ASP A 11 -2.91 -12.18 8.67
C ASP A 11 -4.04 -12.22 7.64
N ALA A 12 -5.09 -11.44 7.84
CA ALA A 12 -6.19 -11.32 6.89
C ALA A 12 -5.74 -10.69 5.56
N ILE A 13 -4.86 -9.68 5.62
CA ILE A 13 -4.28 -9.02 4.45
C ILE A 13 -3.43 -10.03 3.66
N VAL A 14 -2.44 -10.67 4.29
CA VAL A 14 -1.53 -11.62 3.64
C VAL A 14 -2.31 -12.77 3.01
N ARG A 15 -3.31 -13.32 3.71
CA ARG A 15 -4.19 -14.34 3.15
C ARG A 15 -5.03 -13.82 2.00
N GLY A 16 -5.45 -12.55 2.01
CA GLY A 16 -6.25 -11.93 0.95
C GLY A 16 -5.47 -11.44 -0.27
N LEU A 17 -4.15 -11.31 -0.19
CA LEU A 17 -3.32 -10.72 -1.25
C LEU A 17 -3.49 -11.40 -2.62
N HIS A 18 -3.72 -12.72 -2.64
CA HIS A 18 -3.92 -13.45 -3.90
C HIS A 18 -5.20 -13.05 -4.66
N ARG A 19 -6.15 -12.41 -3.97
CA ARG A 19 -7.40 -11.91 -4.57
C ARG A 19 -7.24 -10.55 -5.23
N LEU A 20 -6.17 -9.84 -4.91
CA LEU A 20 -5.88 -8.53 -5.49
C LEU A 20 -5.31 -8.72 -6.90
N PRO A 21 -5.69 -7.84 -7.84
CA PRO A 21 -5.13 -7.87 -9.18
C PRO A 21 -3.62 -7.55 -9.15
N ARG A 22 -2.88 -8.11 -10.11
CA ARG A 22 -1.40 -8.09 -10.10
C ARG A 22 -0.79 -6.78 -10.62
N ASP A 23 -1.63 -5.93 -11.20
CA ASP A 23 -1.32 -4.65 -11.86
C ASP A 23 -1.59 -3.43 -10.96
N ILE A 24 -1.61 -3.63 -9.64
CA ILE A 24 -1.72 -2.51 -8.70
C ILE A 24 -0.39 -1.76 -8.64
N ASP A 25 -0.42 -0.50 -9.06
CA ASP A 25 0.74 0.38 -9.05
C ASP A 25 0.84 1.26 -7.80
N LEU A 26 -0.24 1.42 -7.03
CA LEU A 26 -0.31 2.31 -5.86
C LEU A 26 -1.38 1.88 -4.86
N VAL A 27 -1.05 1.96 -3.57
CA VAL A 27 -2.01 1.80 -2.47
C VAL A 27 -2.33 3.17 -1.87
N VAL A 28 -3.60 3.56 -1.80
CA VAL A 28 -4.02 4.82 -1.17
C VAL A 28 -4.63 4.55 0.19
N GLY A 29 -4.01 5.05 1.26
CA GLY A 29 -4.51 4.96 2.62
C GLY A 29 -5.49 6.08 2.95
N VAL A 30 -6.72 5.71 3.32
CA VAL A 30 -7.74 6.68 3.75
C VAL A 30 -7.57 6.98 5.25
N PRO A 31 -7.32 8.25 5.65
CA PRO A 31 -7.19 8.62 7.06
C PRO A 31 -8.47 8.39 7.88
N ARG A 32 -8.39 8.05 9.17
CA ARG A 32 -7.18 7.86 10.02
C ARG A 32 -6.71 6.41 10.13
N SER A 33 -7.62 5.46 10.34
CA SER A 33 -7.27 4.05 10.57
C SER A 33 -6.94 3.27 9.30
N GLY A 34 -7.45 3.70 8.14
CA GLY A 34 -7.19 3.06 6.85
C GLY A 34 -5.72 3.17 6.42
N VAL A 35 -4.98 4.14 6.96
CA VAL A 35 -3.53 4.28 6.75
C VAL A 35 -2.79 3.05 7.27
N LEU A 36 -3.12 2.52 8.45
CA LEU A 36 -2.47 1.33 8.99
C LEU A 36 -2.67 0.10 8.10
N ALA A 37 -3.90 -0.12 7.63
CA ALA A 37 -4.20 -1.20 6.71
C ALA A 37 -3.47 -1.03 5.37
N ALA A 38 -3.43 0.19 4.83
CA ALA A 38 -2.71 0.51 3.60
C ALA A 38 -1.21 0.27 3.72
N THR A 39 -0.59 0.65 4.85
CA THR A 39 0.83 0.38 5.12
C THR A 39 1.11 -1.12 5.13
N LEU A 40 0.27 -1.92 5.81
CA LEU A 40 0.43 -3.37 5.85
C LEU A 40 0.28 -4.01 4.44
N VAL A 41 -0.68 -3.55 3.64
CA VAL A 41 -0.85 -4.00 2.25
C VAL A 41 0.37 -3.61 1.40
N SER A 42 0.83 -2.36 1.50
CA SER A 42 1.97 -1.84 0.74
C SER A 42 3.25 -2.62 1.03
N LEU A 43 3.51 -2.92 2.31
CA LEU A 43 4.66 -3.72 2.72
C LEU A 43 4.54 -5.17 2.24
N ALA A 44 3.36 -5.79 2.41
CA ALA A 44 3.18 -7.19 2.06
C ALA A 44 3.15 -7.45 0.55
N ALA A 45 2.64 -6.48 -0.24
CA ALA A 45 2.60 -6.55 -1.70
C ALA A 45 3.85 -5.95 -2.37
N ASN A 46 4.68 -5.21 -1.63
CA ASN A 46 5.82 -4.43 -2.14
C ASN A 46 5.38 -3.48 -3.27
N ILE A 47 4.43 -2.60 -2.95
CA ILE A 47 3.81 -1.59 -3.82
C ILE A 47 3.90 -0.24 -3.09
N PRO A 48 4.18 0.89 -3.76
CA PRO A 48 4.18 2.21 -3.12
C PRO A 48 2.82 2.54 -2.49
N MET A 49 2.86 3.35 -1.44
CA MET A 49 1.66 3.89 -0.81
C MET A 49 1.62 5.41 -0.86
N THR A 50 0.43 5.97 -0.76
CA THR A 50 0.21 7.39 -0.48
C THR A 50 -1.00 7.54 0.43
N ASP A 51 -1.18 8.68 1.06
CA ASP A 51 -2.45 9.01 1.74
C ASP A 51 -3.43 9.70 0.77
N LEU A 52 -4.68 9.86 1.20
CA LEU A 52 -5.72 10.47 0.37
C LEU A 52 -5.43 11.93 0.01
N ASP A 53 -4.90 12.72 0.94
CA ASP A 53 -4.62 14.14 0.72
C ASP A 53 -3.42 14.31 -0.22
N SER A 54 -2.34 13.57 0.04
CA SER A 54 -1.17 13.50 -0.85
C SER A 54 -1.54 12.99 -2.24
N PHE A 55 -2.46 12.01 -2.35
CA PHE A 55 -2.95 11.52 -3.65
C PHE A 55 -3.67 12.62 -4.43
N LEU A 56 -4.54 13.40 -3.77
CA LEU A 56 -5.24 14.53 -4.38
C LEU A 56 -4.26 15.63 -4.84
N GLU A 57 -3.13 15.77 -4.17
CA GLU A 57 -2.05 16.70 -4.50
C GLU A 57 -1.04 16.13 -5.52
N GLY A 58 -1.21 14.88 -5.98
CA GLY A 58 -0.28 14.22 -6.89
C GLY A 58 1.03 13.74 -6.25
N ARG A 59 1.12 13.75 -4.92
CA ARG A 59 2.27 13.26 -4.15
C ARG A 59 2.13 11.76 -3.86
N ILE A 60 3.22 11.02 -4.04
CA ILE A 60 3.31 9.58 -3.74
C ILE A 60 4.44 9.37 -2.73
N TYR A 61 4.16 8.63 -1.64
CA TYR A 61 5.23 8.28 -0.70
C TYR A 61 6.08 7.14 -1.26
N THR A 62 7.39 7.26 -1.05
CA THR A 62 8.36 6.27 -1.52
C THR A 62 8.19 4.96 -0.73
N SER A 63 8.14 3.81 -1.41
CA SER A 63 8.21 2.49 -0.76
C SER A 63 9.65 2.01 -0.65
N GLY A 64 9.95 1.28 0.43
CA GLY A 64 11.22 0.57 0.57
C GLY A 64 11.47 -0.42 -0.57
N VAL A 65 12.71 -0.44 -1.07
CA VAL A 65 13.10 -1.22 -2.25
C VAL A 65 13.61 -2.60 -1.82
N THR A 66 12.70 -3.56 -1.58
CA THR A 66 13.09 -4.96 -1.27
C THR A 66 13.12 -5.84 -2.53
N LYS A 67 12.34 -5.50 -3.57
CA LYS A 67 12.46 -6.05 -4.93
C LYS A 67 12.18 -4.95 -5.95
N ARG A 68 13.12 -4.71 -6.87
CA ARG A 68 13.01 -3.71 -7.94
C ARG A 68 11.95 -4.20 -8.96
N ARG A 69 10.71 -3.70 -8.84
CA ARG A 69 9.65 -3.88 -9.84
C ARG A 69 9.70 -2.71 -10.82
N ALA A 70 9.67 -2.99 -12.12
CA ALA A 70 9.73 -2.00 -13.20
C ALA A 70 8.65 -0.89 -13.12
N ALA A 71 7.57 -1.11 -12.34
CA ALA A 71 6.55 -0.09 -12.08
C ALA A 71 7.06 1.11 -11.25
N LEU A 72 8.12 0.92 -10.45
CA LEU A 72 8.74 2.00 -9.65
C LEU A 72 9.49 3.03 -10.51
N ASP A 73 9.92 2.66 -11.72
CA ASP A 73 10.71 3.54 -12.59
C ASP A 73 9.84 4.55 -13.36
N ARG A 74 8.50 4.37 -13.40
CA ARG A 74 7.63 5.12 -14.31
C ARG A 74 7.17 6.50 -13.79
N LYS A 75 7.56 6.94 -12.58
CA LYS A 75 7.02 8.22 -12.02
C LYS A 75 8.02 9.17 -11.36
N VAL A 76 9.31 9.10 -11.70
CA VAL A 76 10.28 10.13 -11.28
C VAL A 76 10.67 11.08 -12.43
N SER A 77 10.36 10.75 -13.69
CA SER A 77 10.85 11.51 -14.85
C SER A 77 9.85 12.47 -15.51
N GLU A 78 8.58 12.52 -15.09
CA GLU A 78 7.57 13.43 -15.68
C GLU A 78 6.75 14.14 -14.61
N MET A 79 7.42 14.87 -13.72
CA MET A 79 6.82 15.98 -12.98
C MET A 79 7.80 17.16 -12.93
#